data_AF-A0A1I0D715-F1
#
_entry.id   AF-A0A1I0D715-F1
#
_cell.length_a   1.000
_cell.length_b   1.000
_cell.length_c   1.000
_cell.angle_alpha   90.00
_cell.angle_beta   90.00
_cell.angle_gamma   90.00
#
_symmetry.space_group_name_H-M   'P 1'
#
loop_
_entity.id
_entity.type
_entity.pdbx_description
1 polymer ?
#
loop_
_entity_poly.entity_id
_entity_poly.type
_entity_poly.pdbx_seq_one_letter_code
_entity_poly.pdbx_strand_id
1 'polypeptide(L)' 'MNIVIWIVIGIVVCYSLGFAFTLWKENSKIGAFTMIAMAVAIIVSPFFSILR' A
#
# COMPACT_ATOMS: atom_id res chain seq x y z
N MET A 1 12.50 -5.33 13.26
CA MET A 1 11.73 -4.31 12.51
C MET A 1 11.47 -3.13 13.43
N ASN A 2 11.96 -1.94 13.05
CA ASN A 2 11.92 -0.75 13.90
C ASN A 2 10.52 -0.10 13.86
N ILE A 3 10.07 0.55 14.94
CA ILE A 3 8.73 1.15 15.02
C ILE A 3 8.49 2.21 13.93
N VAL A 4 9.57 2.88 13.51
CA VAL A 4 9.61 3.83 12.40
C VAL A 4 9.16 3.20 11.07
N ILE A 5 9.52 1.94 10.81
CA ILE A 5 9.17 1.24 9.57
C ILE A 5 7.65 1.01 9.51
N TRP A 6 7.05 0.60 10.62
CA TRP A 6 5.60 0.41 10.71
C TRP A 6 4.83 1.72 10.51
N ILE A 7 5.33 2.84 11.04
CA ILE A 7 4.73 4.16 10.83
C ILE A 7 4.80 4.56 9.35
N VAL A 8 5.96 4.38 8.70
CA VAL A 8 6.12 4.69 7.28
C VAL A 8 5.20 3.84 6.41
N ILE A 9 5.11 2.53 6.68
CA ILE A 9 4.19 1.63 5.97
C ILE A 9 2.74 2.11 6.16
N GLY A 10 2.34 2.46 7.37
CA GLY A 10 1.00 2.98 7.65
C GLY A 10 0.66 4.23 6.82
N ILE A 11 1.59 5.19 6.75
CA ILE A 11 1.40 6.42 5.96
C ILE A 11 1.26 6.08 4.47
N VAL A 12 2.13 5.23 3.93
CA VAL A 12 2.13 4.84 2.52
C VAL A 12 0.84 4.09 2.15
N VAL A 13 0.38 3.18 3.02
CA VAL A 13 -0.87 2.43 2.82
C VAL A 13 -2.07 3.36 2.83
N CYS A 14 -2.17 4.27 3.81
CA CYS A 14 -3.26 5.25 3.88
C CYS A 14 -3.30 6.15 2.65
N TYR A 15 -2.14 6.66 2.21
CA TYR A 15 -2.05 7.47 0.99
C TYR A 15 -2.45 6.67 -0.25
N SER A 16 -1.97 5.44 -0.38
CA SER A 16 -2.25 4.57 -1.54
C SER A 16 -3.73 4.18 -1.63
N LEU A 17 -4.38 3.92 -0.49
CA LEU A 17 -5.82 3.65 -0.42
C LEU A 17 -6.65 4.90 -0.78
N GLY A 18 -6.26 6.07 -0.27
CA GLY A 18 -6.89 7.34 -0.64
C GLY A 18 -6.77 7.62 -2.13
N PHE A 19 -5.59 7.39 -2.71
CA PHE A 19 -5.35 7.55 -4.13
C PHE A 19 -6.10 6.50 -4.99
N ALA A 20 -6.17 5.25 -4.53
CA ALA A 20 -6.97 4.21 -5.18
C ALA A 20 -8.47 4.57 -5.19
N PHE A 21 -8.97 5.19 -4.11
CA PHE A 21 -10.35 5.67 -4.04
C PHE A 21 -10.60 6.82 -5.03
N THR A 22 -9.65 7.75 -5.18
CA THR A 22 -9.71 8.80 -6.20
C THR A 22 -9.73 8.22 -7.62
N LEU A 23 -8.85 7.26 -7.92
CA LEU A 23 -8.81 6.56 -9.22
C LEU A 23 -10.11 5.81 -9.52
N TRP A 24 -10.72 5.20 -8.50
CA TRP A 24 -12.00 4.52 -8.65
C TRP A 24 -13.11 5.51 -9.00
N LYS A 25 -13.09 6.70 -8.39
CA LYS A 25 -14.03 7.79 -8.68
C LYS A 25 -13.84 8.37 -10.09
N GLU A 26 -12.61 8.41 -10.60
CA GLU A 26 -12.28 8.84 -11.97
C GLU A 26 -12.49 7.74 -13.04
N ASN A 27 -13.22 6.65 -12.72
CA ASN A 27 -13.46 5.48 -13.60
C ASN A 27 -12.20 4.73 -14.04
N SER A 28 -11.03 5.04 -13.49
CA SER A 28 -9.77 4.34 -13.79
C SER A 28 -9.63 3.09 -12.92
N LYS A 29 -10.54 2.12 -13.12
CA LYS A 29 -10.66 0.90 -12.31
C LYS A 29 -9.39 0.05 -12.32
N ILE A 30 -8.67 0.03 -13.44
CA ILE A 30 -7.40 -0.69 -13.58
C ILE A 30 -6.34 -0.06 -12.68
N GLY A 31 -6.21 1.27 -12.71
CA GLY A 31 -5.27 2.02 -11.86
C GLY A 31 -5.59 1.85 -10.37
N ALA A 32 -6.87 1.91 -10.01
CA ALA A 32 -7.30 1.68 -8.63
C ALA A 32 -6.93 0.26 -8.14
N PHE A 33 -7.15 -0.76 -8.98
CA PHE A 33 -6.78 -2.13 -8.66
C PHE A 33 -5.26 -2.31 -8.51
N THR A 34 -4.45 -1.67 -9.36
CA THR A 34 -2.98 -1.72 -9.26
C THR A 34 -2.49 -1.09 -7.95
N MET A 35 -3.06 0.04 -7.56
CA MET A 35 -2.68 0.72 -6.31
C MET A 35 -3.06 -0.07 -5.06
N ILE A 36 -4.21 -0.76 -5.07
CA ILE A 36 -4.59 -1.67 -3.98
C ILE A 36 -3.63 -2.86 -3.91
N ALA A 37 -3.33 -3.50 -5.05
CA ALA A 37 -2.37 -4.60 -5.09
C ALA A 37 -0.97 -4.18 -4.60
N MET A 38 -0.54 -2.97 -4.98
CA MET A 38 0.72 -2.39 -4.54
C MET A 38 0.73 -2.11 -3.02
N ALA A 39 -0.36 -1.58 -2.46
CA ALA A 39 -0.49 -1.39 -1.02
C ALA A 39 -0.38 -2.72 -0.25
N VAL A 40 -1.01 -3.79 -0.76
CA VAL A 40 -0.89 -5.14 -0.17
C VAL A 40 0.55 -5.65 -0.24
N ALA A 41 1.23 -5.50 -1.38
CA ALA A 41 2.62 -5.92 -1.53
C ALA A 41 3.57 -5.21 -0.53
N ILE A 42 3.34 -3.92 -0.28
CA ILE A 42 4.11 -3.12 0.70
C ILE A 42 3.88 -3.62 2.13
N ILE A 43 2.64 -4.02 2.48
CA ILE A 43 2.32 -4.58 3.80
C ILE A 43 2.99 -5.95 4.00
N VAL A 44 3.06 -6.79 2.97
CA VAL A 44 3.61 -8.15 3.07
C VAL A 44 5.15 -8.19 2.92
N SER A 45 5.75 -7.24 2.18
CA SER A 45 7.21 -7.06 2.03
C SER A 45 8.04 -7.23 3.32
N PRO A 46 7.72 -6.55 4.44
CA PRO A 46 8.49 -6.69 5.67
C PRO A 46 8.49 -8.11 6.24
N PHE A 47 7.45 -8.91 6.01
CA PHE A 47 7.40 -10.30 6.48
C PHE A 47 8.43 -11.18 5.75
N PHE A 48 8.65 -10.95 4.45
CA PHE A 48 9.72 -11.61 3.71
C PHE A 48 11.11 -11.15 4.17
N SER A 49 11.24 -9.90 4.62
CA SER A 49 12.51 -9.39 5.15
C SER A 49 12.82 -9.91 6.57
N ILE A 50 11.83 -10.32 7.36
CA ILE A 50 12.02 -10.94 8.69
C ILE A 50 12.39 -12.43 8.57
N LEU A 51 11.98 -13.10 7.49
CA LEU A 51 12.21 -14.53 7.25
C LEU A 51 13.65 -14.87 6.79
N ARG A 52 14.57 -13.90 6.77
CA ARG A 52 16.00 -14.07 6.46
C ARG A 52 16.85 -13.73 7.67
#